data_AF-A0A410FTX6-F1
#
_entry.id   AF-A0A410FTX6-F1
#
_cell.length_a   1.000
_cell.length_b   1.000
_cell.length_c   1.000
_cell.angle_alpha   90.00
_cell.angle_beta   90.00
_cell.angle_gamma   90.00
#
_symmetry.space_group_name_H-M   'P 1'
#
loop_
_entity.id
_entity.type
_entity.pdbx_description
1 polymer ?
#
loop_
_entity_poly.entity_id
_entity_poly.type
_entity_poly.pdbx_seq_one_letter_code
_entity_poly.pdbx_strand_id
1 'polypeptide(L)'
;MGRVWLAVLLVGVGFGLFALILAFVGPDAVWRQVQALGPFGFLAMVGNDLIATLFWVASWGVLLHAFGVRLPAPEIVGIGVAGFAVSYITPVAYAGGEPVRAWLGSRKSGATMTTLFATLFVDRLLAGLSLVLFAVLGGAFTLTGTMFAPATKAQIGAGLLIVAAAVGLGVLSFARNFHWLSRIVVSVGRLHRSWRWPAAWGEKIRGMEDEMYAAFTRHLPLTAIAFVLQLASFFCTYLRPQLFFYFTEGRLFSVADLAVYFNLNAILTTLLWLTPAGMGTAEGGRVGILGLVGISPQGAMAFSLTVRFLELLLVVAGLVYLSREGIVRLGRVRNARRSVGGRLGTAARTVRGWLELGVLYVWAVIPARWRQHLFRWRYRSPDPWEYTTSTYEKRKYELKLAVLPRAADPASPPYARVLELGCAEGVFTCLLAEAGVGREVVGVDFVPTAIDRARSRCPSLPVRFHVMDVTRELPDGPFDLVYCSEVLYYLGSLRKIRDLVERLVRRLAPGAHLVLVGPWPAARLFHRPLLSHPALRRTAERIEQGAHRPYVVTCLEWAPPPEAEKQRRLRRARSGGRNSPETAHS
;
A
#
# COMPACT_ATOMS: atom_id res chain seq x y z
N MET A 1 -20.54 7.74 -7.09
CA MET A 1 -20.28 8.55 -5.87
C MET A 1 -20.69 7.84 -4.57
N GLY A 2 -21.80 7.09 -4.50
CA GLY A 2 -22.27 6.48 -3.24
C GLY A 2 -21.32 5.50 -2.50
N ARG A 3 -20.55 4.66 -3.22
CA ARG A 3 -19.67 3.67 -2.57
C ARG A 3 -18.45 4.26 -1.85
N VAL A 4 -17.96 5.42 -2.30
CA VAL A 4 -16.82 6.11 -1.67
C VAL A 4 -17.27 6.79 -0.38
N TRP A 5 -18.43 7.44 -0.40
CA TRP A 5 -19.03 8.03 0.80
C TRP A 5 -19.38 6.97 1.85
N LEU A 6 -19.89 5.81 1.45
CA LEU A 6 -20.14 4.71 2.36
C LEU A 6 -18.84 4.22 3.04
N ALA A 7 -17.74 4.08 2.29
CA ALA A 7 -16.46 3.68 2.87
C ALA A 7 -15.88 4.75 3.82
N VAL A 8 -15.95 6.03 3.45
CA VAL A 8 -15.54 7.14 4.32
C VAL A 8 -16.37 7.21 5.59
N LEU A 9 -17.68 6.97 5.47
CA LEU A 9 -18.60 6.93 6.60
C LEU A 9 -18.31 5.74 7.52
N LEU A 10 -18.07 4.55 6.98
CA LEU A 10 -17.70 3.37 7.78
C LEU A 10 -16.36 3.55 8.50
N VAL A 11 -15.38 4.18 7.86
CA VAL A 11 -14.10 4.55 8.50
C VAL A 11 -14.36 5.55 9.63
N GLY A 12 -15.12 6.61 9.36
CA GLY A 12 -15.47 7.63 10.34
C GLY A 12 -16.21 7.06 11.55
N VAL A 13 -17.15 6.13 11.32
CA VAL A 13 -17.87 5.40 12.38
C VAL A 13 -16.90 4.54 13.19
N GLY A 14 -15.97 3.83 12.55
CA GLY A 14 -14.97 3.02 13.25
C GLY A 14 -14.06 3.85 14.16
N PHE A 15 -13.52 4.97 13.66
CA PHE A 15 -12.72 5.88 14.48
C PHE A 15 -13.54 6.58 15.58
N GLY A 16 -14.80 6.93 15.30
CA GLY A 16 -15.71 7.51 16.28
C GLY A 16 -16.03 6.54 17.43
N LEU A 17 -16.36 5.29 17.11
CA LEU A 17 -16.57 4.23 18.10
C LEU A 17 -15.31 3.99 18.94
N PHE A 18 -14.15 3.92 18.29
CA PHE A 18 -12.88 3.77 18.99
C PHE A 18 -12.62 4.92 19.97
N ALA A 19 -12.78 6.17 19.53
CA ALA A 19 -12.59 7.35 20.37
C ALA A 19 -13.58 7.38 21.54
N LEU A 20 -14.85 7.00 21.30
CA LEU A 20 -15.88 6.91 22.33
C LEU A 20 -15.53 5.87 23.40
N ILE A 21 -15.11 4.66 22.99
CA ILE A 21 -14.73 3.60 23.94
C ILE A 21 -13.48 4.04 24.73
N LEU A 22 -12.48 4.63 24.07
CA LEU A 22 -11.27 5.10 24.74
C LEU A 22 -11.58 6.23 25.73
N ALA A 23 -12.47 7.16 25.38
CA ALA A 23 -12.93 8.22 26.26
C ALA A 23 -13.70 7.66 27.48
N PHE A 24 -14.54 6.64 27.27
CA PHE A 24 -15.29 5.99 28.34
C PHE A 24 -14.38 5.20 29.31
N VAL A 25 -13.37 4.50 28.78
CA VAL A 25 -12.43 3.72 29.58
C VAL A 25 -11.44 4.62 30.35
N GLY A 26 -11.12 5.79 29.80
CA GLY A 26 -10.21 6.77 30.40
C GLY A 26 -8.78 6.66 29.83
N PRO A 27 -8.34 7.59 28.97
CA PRO A 27 -7.07 7.46 28.25
C PRO A 27 -5.84 7.45 29.17
N ASP A 28 -5.85 8.21 30.27
CA ASP A 28 -4.72 8.25 31.21
C ASP A 28 -4.55 6.93 31.97
N ALA A 29 -5.65 6.23 32.27
CA ALA A 29 -5.60 4.93 32.91
C ALA A 29 -5.10 3.84 31.94
N VAL A 30 -5.53 3.91 30.67
CA VAL A 30 -5.02 3.03 29.60
C VAL A 30 -3.53 3.27 29.37
N TRP A 31 -3.09 4.53 29.34
CA TRP A 31 -1.68 4.88 29.16
C TRP A 31 -0.80 4.35 30.29
N ARG A 32 -1.24 4.46 31.55
CA ARG A 32 -0.55 3.88 32.70
C ARG A 32 -0.39 2.36 32.59
N GLN A 33 -1.42 1.66 32.11
CA GLN A 33 -1.35 0.21 31.88
C GLN A 33 -0.36 -0.15 30.76
N VAL A 34 -0.31 0.63 29.67
CA VAL A 34 0.70 0.45 28.60
C VAL A 34 2.11 0.70 29.15
N GLN A 35 2.30 1.71 30.01
CA GLN A 35 3.58 1.98 30.66
C GLN A 35 3.99 0.86 31.63
N ALA A 36 3.02 0.27 32.34
CA ALA A 36 3.25 -0.84 33.28
C ALA A 36 3.84 -2.08 32.59
N LEU A 37 3.62 -2.26 31.28
CA LEU A 37 4.22 -3.35 30.50
C LEU A 37 5.75 -3.32 30.53
N GLY A 38 6.33 -2.12 30.64
CA GLY A 38 7.77 -1.90 30.65
C GLY A 38 8.50 -2.33 29.36
N PRO A 39 9.82 -2.09 29.28
CA PRO A 39 10.61 -2.43 28.10
C PRO A 39 10.73 -3.95 27.90
N PHE A 40 10.86 -4.73 28.99
CA PHE A 40 10.99 -6.18 28.92
C PHE A 40 9.68 -6.85 28.48
N GLY A 41 8.54 -6.44 29.03
CA GLY A 41 7.24 -6.95 28.59
C GLY A 41 6.95 -6.58 27.14
N PHE A 42 7.28 -5.35 26.73
CA PHE A 42 7.16 -4.93 25.34
C PHE A 42 8.04 -5.76 24.39
N LEU A 43 9.31 -5.99 24.73
CA LEU A 43 10.22 -6.84 23.95
C LEU A 43 9.74 -8.30 23.90
N ALA A 44 9.19 -8.83 24.99
CA ALA A 44 8.62 -10.18 25.02
C ALA A 44 7.44 -10.31 24.05
N MET A 45 6.55 -9.30 24.01
CA MET A 45 5.44 -9.29 23.06
C MET A 45 5.91 -9.15 21.61
N VAL A 46 6.85 -8.24 21.32
CA VAL A 46 7.46 -8.10 19.98
C VAL A 46 8.10 -9.42 19.57
N GLY A 47 8.89 -10.05 20.44
CA GLY A 47 9.54 -11.32 20.20
C GLY A 47 8.54 -12.44 19.87
N ASN A 48 7.49 -12.57 20.68
CA ASN A 48 6.41 -13.53 20.44
C ASN A 48 5.73 -13.31 19.08
N ASP A 49 5.43 -12.06 18.72
CA ASP A 49 4.78 -11.73 17.45
C ASP A 49 5.68 -11.98 16.23
N LEU A 50 6.98 -11.72 16.37
CA LEU A 50 7.97 -12.06 15.34
C LEU A 50 8.08 -13.58 15.18
N ILE A 51 8.15 -14.34 16.27
CA ILE A 51 8.18 -15.82 16.24
C ILE A 51 6.90 -16.36 15.59
N ALA A 52 5.73 -15.86 15.99
CA ALA A 52 4.45 -16.23 15.40
C ALA A 52 4.44 -15.99 13.88
N THR A 53 4.95 -14.83 13.46
CA THR A 53 5.06 -14.46 12.04
C THR A 53 6.03 -15.37 11.29
N LEU A 54 7.17 -15.69 11.88
CA LEU A 54 8.16 -16.58 11.28
C LEU A 54 7.60 -17.99 11.08
N PHE A 55 6.89 -18.54 12.08
CA PHE A 55 6.22 -19.84 11.92
C PHE A 55 5.16 -19.82 10.82
N TRP A 56 4.34 -18.78 10.75
CA TRP A 56 3.33 -18.63 9.70
C TRP A 56 3.97 -18.54 8.30
N VAL A 57 5.00 -17.72 8.13
CA VAL A 57 5.70 -17.61 6.85
C VAL A 57 6.45 -18.90 6.50
N ALA A 58 7.05 -19.57 7.48
CA ALA A 58 7.74 -20.84 7.29
C ALA A 58 6.78 -21.95 6.87
N SER A 59 5.55 -21.99 7.41
CA SER A 59 4.47 -22.89 6.96
C SER A 59 4.26 -22.75 5.45
N TRP A 60 4.08 -21.52 4.97
CA TRP A 60 3.93 -21.28 3.53
C TRP A 60 5.20 -21.62 2.74
N GLY A 61 6.39 -21.35 3.29
CA GLY A 61 7.67 -21.73 2.67
C GLY A 61 7.83 -23.24 2.46
N VAL A 62 7.37 -24.05 3.42
CA VAL A 62 7.34 -25.52 3.30
C VAL A 62 6.38 -25.95 2.19
N LEU A 63 5.21 -25.32 2.08
CA LEU A 63 4.27 -25.58 0.99
C LEU A 63 4.84 -25.17 -0.37
N LEU A 64 5.52 -24.03 -0.48
CA LEU A 64 6.22 -23.65 -1.71
C LEU A 64 7.24 -24.71 -2.12
N HIS A 65 8.02 -25.22 -1.17
CA HIS A 65 8.99 -26.28 -1.42
C HIS A 65 8.32 -27.58 -1.88
N ALA A 66 7.22 -27.98 -1.25
CA ALA A 66 6.44 -29.16 -1.62
C ALA A 66 5.96 -29.12 -3.07
N PHE A 67 5.54 -27.94 -3.54
CA PHE A 67 5.09 -27.70 -4.91
C PHE A 67 6.23 -27.35 -5.89
N GLY A 68 7.49 -27.54 -5.49
CA GLY A 68 8.66 -27.32 -6.35
C GLY A 68 9.01 -25.84 -6.61
N VAL A 69 8.40 -24.91 -5.86
CA VAL A 69 8.66 -23.47 -5.99
C VAL A 69 9.84 -23.08 -5.12
N ARG A 70 10.94 -22.63 -5.75
CA ARG A 70 12.15 -22.19 -5.05
C ARG A 70 12.16 -20.67 -4.87
N LEU A 71 12.15 -20.23 -3.62
CA LEU A 71 12.35 -18.84 -3.21
C LEU A 71 13.30 -18.78 -2.02
N PRO A 72 14.21 -17.79 -1.94
CA PRO A 72 15.06 -17.62 -0.77
C PRO A 72 14.23 -17.11 0.41
N ALA A 73 14.59 -17.52 1.64
CA ALA A 73 13.81 -17.22 2.85
C ALA A 73 13.47 -15.72 3.05
N PRO A 74 14.36 -14.75 2.79
CA PRO A 74 14.01 -13.33 2.91
C PRO A 74 12.88 -12.89 1.97
N GLU A 75 12.76 -13.52 0.80
CA GLU A 75 11.68 -13.24 -0.15
C GLU A 75 10.36 -13.83 0.32
N ILE A 76 10.37 -15.04 0.89
CA ILE A 76 9.16 -15.66 1.45
C ILE A 76 8.62 -14.79 2.59
N VAL A 77 9.50 -14.31 3.49
CA VAL A 77 9.15 -13.36 4.56
C VAL A 77 8.61 -12.06 4.00
N GLY A 78 9.35 -11.43 3.08
CA GLY A 78 8.93 -10.17 2.48
C GLY A 78 7.57 -10.24 1.80
N ILE A 79 7.33 -11.29 1.01
CA ILE A 79 6.06 -11.55 0.34
C ILE A 79 4.93 -11.81 1.35
N GLY A 80 5.19 -12.62 2.39
CA GLY A 80 4.22 -12.91 3.45
C GLY A 80 3.77 -11.64 4.18
N VAL A 81 4.72 -10.85 4.66
CA VAL A 81 4.47 -9.59 5.38
C VAL A 81 3.80 -8.55 4.47
N ALA A 82 4.18 -8.48 3.19
CA ALA A 82 3.50 -7.66 2.20
C ALA A 82 2.04 -8.06 1.99
N GLY A 83 1.76 -9.37 1.93
CA GLY A 83 0.40 -9.90 1.89
C GLY A 83 -0.39 -9.50 3.13
N PHE A 84 0.18 -9.66 4.32
CA PHE A 84 -0.44 -9.24 5.57
C PHE A 84 -0.82 -7.75 5.56
N ALA A 85 0.11 -6.88 5.16
CA ALA A 85 -0.14 -5.44 5.09
C ALA A 85 -1.34 -5.08 4.19
N VAL A 86 -1.45 -5.74 3.03
CA VAL A 86 -2.56 -5.52 2.10
C VAL A 86 -3.86 -6.04 2.71
N SER A 87 -3.86 -7.27 3.22
CA SER A 87 -5.04 -7.84 3.88
C SER A 87 -5.53 -6.93 5.00
N TYR A 88 -4.63 -6.45 5.86
CA TYR A 88 -4.93 -5.58 7.00
C TYR A 88 -5.65 -4.29 6.61
N ILE A 89 -5.24 -3.67 5.51
CA ILE A 89 -5.79 -2.39 5.04
C ILE A 89 -7.10 -2.60 4.25
N THR A 90 -7.29 -3.77 3.64
CA THR A 90 -8.46 -4.04 2.79
C THR A 90 -9.69 -4.48 3.60
N PRO A 91 -10.87 -3.86 3.41
CA PRO A 91 -12.09 -4.21 4.16
C PRO A 91 -12.72 -5.57 3.80
N VAL A 92 -12.20 -6.27 2.79
CA VAL A 92 -12.79 -7.51 2.29
C VAL A 92 -12.23 -8.70 3.08
N ALA A 93 -12.72 -8.89 4.30
CA ALA A 93 -12.53 -10.10 5.12
C ALA A 93 -11.08 -10.65 5.13
N TYR A 94 -10.07 -9.77 5.17
CA TYR A 94 -8.64 -10.14 5.08
C TYR A 94 -8.21 -10.98 3.86
N ALA A 95 -9.00 -10.99 2.78
CA ALA A 95 -8.75 -11.73 1.54
C ALA A 95 -8.07 -10.90 0.43
N GLY A 96 -7.46 -9.75 0.79
CA GLY A 96 -6.84 -8.83 -0.15
C GLY A 96 -5.36 -9.11 -0.46
N GLY A 97 -4.66 -9.79 0.45
CA GLY A 97 -3.22 -10.01 0.39
C GLY A 97 -2.79 -11.23 -0.41
N GLU A 98 -3.64 -12.25 -0.55
CA GLU A 98 -3.35 -13.49 -1.27
C GLU A 98 -3.03 -13.25 -2.75
N PRO A 99 -3.80 -12.42 -3.48
CA PRO A 99 -3.44 -12.11 -4.87
C PRO A 99 -2.08 -11.42 -4.99
N VAL A 100 -1.71 -10.61 -3.98
CA VAL A 100 -0.41 -9.93 -3.94
C VAL A 100 0.71 -10.94 -3.66
N ARG A 101 0.50 -11.87 -2.72
CA ARG A 101 1.45 -12.97 -2.44
C ARG A 101 1.65 -13.85 -3.66
N ALA A 102 0.57 -14.28 -4.31
CA ALA A 102 0.63 -15.10 -5.52
C ALA A 102 1.35 -14.37 -6.66
N TRP A 103 1.04 -13.09 -6.87
CA TRP A 103 1.67 -12.31 -7.93
C TRP A 103 3.17 -12.07 -7.69
N LEU A 104 3.56 -11.66 -6.48
CA LEU A 104 4.96 -11.47 -6.11
C LEU A 104 5.74 -12.78 -6.21
N GLY A 105 5.15 -13.86 -5.70
CA GLY A 105 5.71 -15.21 -5.81
C GLY A 105 5.96 -15.58 -7.26
N SER A 106 4.97 -15.40 -8.14
CA SER A 106 5.06 -15.76 -9.56
C SER A 106 6.16 -14.98 -10.25
N ARG A 107 6.26 -13.68 -9.95
CA ARG A 107 7.28 -12.80 -10.53
C ARG A 107 8.71 -13.20 -10.09
N LYS A 108 8.89 -13.66 -8.85
CA LYS A 108 10.22 -13.96 -8.28
C LYS A 108 10.67 -15.40 -8.49
N SER A 109 9.75 -16.36 -8.58
CA SER A 109 10.08 -17.78 -8.80
C SER A 109 9.82 -18.27 -10.22
N GLY A 110 9.06 -17.53 -11.04
CA GLY A 110 8.59 -17.99 -12.34
C GLY A 110 7.46 -19.02 -12.29
N ALA A 111 6.99 -19.39 -11.09
CA ALA A 111 5.91 -20.36 -10.92
C ALA A 111 4.57 -19.84 -11.45
N THR A 112 3.70 -20.78 -11.84
CA THR A 112 2.37 -20.43 -12.36
C THR A 112 1.49 -19.86 -11.25
N MET A 113 0.54 -18.99 -11.63
CA MET A 113 -0.43 -18.45 -10.67
C MET A 113 -1.31 -19.55 -10.06
N THR A 114 -1.66 -20.59 -10.83
CA THR A 114 -2.44 -21.74 -10.33
C THR A 114 -1.74 -22.42 -9.16
N THR A 115 -0.44 -22.69 -9.33
CA THR A 115 0.37 -23.35 -8.28
C THR A 115 0.52 -22.51 -7.03
N LEU A 116 0.77 -21.22 -7.20
CA LEU A 116 0.88 -20.32 -6.04
C LEU A 116 -0.45 -20.16 -5.32
N PHE A 117 -1.57 -20.05 -6.05
CA PHE A 117 -2.89 -20.02 -5.42
C PHE A 117 -3.23 -21.34 -4.72
N ALA A 118 -2.83 -22.50 -5.27
CA ALA A 118 -3.00 -23.78 -4.59
C ALA A 118 -2.24 -23.81 -3.26
N THR A 119 -0.95 -23.39 -3.23
CA THR A 119 -0.18 -23.32 -1.97
C THR A 119 -0.82 -22.39 -0.94
N LEU A 120 -1.32 -21.22 -1.38
CA LEU A 120 -1.96 -20.24 -0.51
C LEU A 120 -3.33 -20.73 0.00
N PHE A 121 -4.06 -21.48 -0.81
CA PHE A 121 -5.32 -22.08 -0.41
C PHE A 121 -5.08 -23.18 0.63
N VAL A 122 -4.08 -24.05 0.40
CA VAL A 122 -3.68 -25.06 1.38
C VAL A 122 -3.23 -24.39 2.68
N ASP A 123 -2.40 -23.34 2.62
CA ASP A 123 -1.98 -22.53 3.79
C ASP A 123 -3.20 -22.02 4.59
N ARG A 124 -4.22 -21.49 3.90
CA ARG A 124 -5.47 -21.01 4.53
C ARG A 124 -6.32 -22.14 5.11
N LEU A 125 -6.38 -23.29 4.43
CA LEU A 125 -7.08 -24.47 4.92
C LEU A 125 -6.42 -24.98 6.21
N LEU A 126 -5.09 -25.10 6.22
CA LEU A 126 -4.32 -25.48 7.41
C LEU A 126 -4.53 -24.49 8.56
N ALA A 127 -4.53 -23.18 8.28
CA ALA A 127 -4.84 -22.16 9.30
C ALA A 127 -6.27 -22.30 9.85
N GLY A 128 -7.26 -22.62 9.00
CA GLY A 128 -8.62 -22.92 9.43
C GLY A 128 -8.71 -24.18 10.30
N LEU A 129 -7.96 -25.22 9.95
CA LEU A 129 -7.84 -26.43 10.77
C LEU A 129 -7.23 -26.13 12.13
N SER A 130 -6.18 -25.32 12.19
CA SER A 130 -5.58 -24.88 13.44
C SER A 130 -6.59 -24.11 14.29
N LEU A 131 -7.30 -23.14 13.70
CA LEU A 131 -8.35 -22.39 14.41
C LEU A 131 -9.41 -23.31 15.03
N VAL A 132 -9.89 -24.29 14.27
CA VAL A 132 -10.90 -25.25 14.73
C VAL A 132 -10.34 -26.13 15.84
N LEU A 133 -9.10 -26.61 15.72
CA LEU A 133 -8.47 -27.42 16.76
C LEU A 133 -8.36 -26.64 18.07
N PHE A 134 -7.86 -25.41 18.03
CA PHE A 134 -7.80 -24.54 19.22
C PHE A 134 -9.20 -24.24 19.77
N ALA A 135 -10.20 -24.07 18.90
CA ALA A 135 -11.57 -23.84 19.33
C ALA A 135 -12.20 -25.06 20.01
N VAL A 136 -11.94 -26.26 19.49
CA VAL A 136 -12.37 -27.53 20.09
C VAL A 136 -11.66 -27.77 21.42
N LEU A 137 -10.35 -27.56 21.49
CA LEU A 137 -9.59 -27.66 22.74
C LEU A 137 -10.16 -26.70 23.79
N GLY A 138 -10.34 -25.42 23.42
CA GLY A 138 -10.91 -24.43 24.33
C GLY A 138 -12.37 -24.72 24.72
N GLY A 139 -13.15 -25.22 23.78
CA GLY A 139 -14.51 -25.67 23.99
C GLY A 139 -14.61 -26.86 24.94
N ALA A 140 -13.72 -27.84 24.84
CA ALA A 140 -13.64 -28.97 25.75
C ALA A 140 -13.38 -28.52 27.20
N PHE A 141 -12.48 -27.56 27.41
CA PHE A 141 -12.27 -26.94 28.73
C PHE A 141 -13.50 -26.17 29.22
N THR A 142 -14.26 -25.57 28.31
CA THR A 142 -15.52 -24.87 28.65
C THR A 142 -16.60 -25.86 29.09
N LEU A 143 -16.67 -27.05 28.49
CA LEU A 143 -17.62 -28.10 28.85
C LEU A 143 -17.35 -28.69 30.25
N THR A 144 -16.07 -28.80 30.63
CA THR A 144 -15.68 -29.29 31.96
C THR A 144 -15.77 -28.22 33.05
N GLY A 145 -15.62 -26.92 32.71
CA GLY A 145 -15.70 -25.82 33.66
C GLY A 145 -17.11 -25.54 34.22
N THR A 146 -17.23 -24.89 35.37
CA THR A 146 -18.52 -24.59 36.03
C THR A 146 -19.20 -23.31 35.56
N MET A 147 -18.57 -22.56 34.64
CA MET A 147 -18.99 -21.22 34.23
C MET A 147 -20.37 -21.18 33.53
N PHE A 148 -20.77 -22.25 32.82
CA PHE A 148 -21.99 -22.28 32.01
C PHE A 148 -22.97 -23.36 32.45
N ALA A 149 -24.26 -23.08 32.33
CA ALA A 149 -25.33 -24.04 32.63
C ALA A 149 -25.26 -25.27 31.70
N PRO A 150 -25.76 -26.46 32.14
CA PRO A 150 -25.71 -27.70 31.34
C PRO A 150 -26.33 -27.57 29.94
N ALA A 151 -27.43 -26.80 29.81
CA ALA A 151 -28.06 -26.54 28.52
C ALA A 151 -27.15 -25.76 27.55
N THR A 152 -26.47 -24.72 28.04
CA THR A 152 -25.52 -23.93 27.25
C THR A 152 -24.30 -24.76 26.86
N LYS A 153 -23.81 -25.62 27.77
CA LYS A 153 -22.75 -26.58 27.46
C LYS A 153 -23.15 -27.54 26.34
N ALA A 154 -24.36 -28.09 26.37
CA ALA A 154 -24.86 -28.96 25.31
C ALA A 154 -24.90 -28.25 23.94
N GLN A 155 -25.31 -26.97 23.91
CA GLN A 155 -25.31 -26.15 22.70
C GLN A 155 -23.88 -25.90 22.17
N ILE A 156 -22.93 -25.56 23.05
CA ILE A 156 -21.52 -25.41 22.68
C ILE A 156 -20.95 -26.71 22.12
N GLY A 157 -21.21 -27.84 22.78
CA GLY A 157 -20.77 -29.17 22.34
C GLY A 157 -21.33 -29.54 20.96
N ALA A 158 -22.62 -29.29 20.72
CA ALA A 158 -23.25 -29.50 19.42
C ALA A 158 -22.61 -28.60 18.33
N GLY A 159 -22.35 -27.33 18.64
CA GLY A 159 -21.68 -26.40 17.74
C GLY A 159 -20.28 -26.86 17.34
N LEU A 160 -19.47 -27.31 18.32
CA LEU A 160 -18.13 -27.86 18.06
C LEU A 160 -18.17 -29.11 17.20
N LEU A 161 -19.11 -30.02 17.44
CA LEU A 161 -19.31 -31.23 16.62
C LEU A 161 -19.69 -30.88 15.18
N ILE A 162 -20.57 -29.91 14.97
CA ILE A 162 -20.95 -29.44 13.62
C ILE A 162 -19.73 -28.87 12.90
N VAL A 163 -18.94 -28.02 13.57
CA VAL A 163 -17.73 -27.43 12.97
C VAL A 163 -16.70 -28.52 12.66
N ALA A 164 -16.45 -29.44 13.59
CA ALA A 164 -15.54 -30.57 13.37
C ALA A 164 -15.99 -31.47 12.21
N ALA A 165 -17.30 -31.75 12.10
CA ALA A 165 -17.86 -32.53 11.00
C ALA A 165 -17.73 -31.79 9.65
N ALA A 166 -18.04 -30.50 9.60
CA ALA A 166 -17.91 -29.68 8.38
C ALA A 166 -16.45 -29.62 7.90
N VAL A 167 -15.52 -29.47 8.84
CA VAL A 167 -14.08 -29.47 8.58
C VAL A 167 -13.61 -30.84 8.11
N GLY A 168 -14.02 -31.91 8.79
CA GLY A 168 -13.72 -33.29 8.41
C GLY A 168 -14.23 -33.62 7.02
N LEU A 169 -15.45 -33.22 6.69
CA LEU A 169 -16.02 -33.34 5.34
C LEU A 169 -15.23 -32.53 4.30
N GLY A 170 -14.79 -31.32 4.65
CA GLY A 170 -13.93 -30.50 3.79
C GLY A 170 -12.59 -31.20 3.49
N VAL A 171 -11.88 -31.63 4.52
CA VAL A 171 -10.60 -32.36 4.38
C VAL A 171 -10.81 -33.67 3.61
N LEU A 172 -11.82 -34.46 3.95
CA LEU A 172 -12.15 -35.70 3.23
C LEU A 172 -12.45 -35.43 1.76
N SER A 173 -13.13 -34.32 1.46
CA SER A 173 -13.46 -33.94 0.09
C SER A 173 -12.23 -33.57 -0.73
N PHE A 174 -11.26 -32.91 -0.11
CA PHE A 174 -9.96 -32.64 -0.75
C PHE A 174 -9.10 -33.89 -0.85
N ALA A 175 -9.07 -34.75 0.17
CA ALA A 175 -8.31 -35.99 0.17
C ALA A 175 -8.85 -37.06 -0.80
N ARG A 176 -10.11 -36.96 -1.22
CA ARG A 176 -10.75 -37.87 -2.20
C ARG A 176 -10.97 -37.26 -3.59
N ASN A 177 -10.42 -36.07 -3.84
CA ASN A 177 -10.53 -35.34 -5.12
C ASN A 177 -11.97 -35.18 -5.66
N PHE A 178 -12.93 -34.82 -4.80
CA PHE A 178 -14.34 -34.73 -5.23
C PHE A 178 -14.66 -33.54 -6.16
N HIS A 179 -13.72 -32.62 -6.38
CA HIS A 179 -13.87 -31.44 -7.24
C HIS A 179 -15.14 -30.61 -6.97
N TRP A 180 -15.54 -30.51 -5.70
CA TRP A 180 -16.82 -29.90 -5.34
C TRP A 180 -16.80 -28.38 -5.59
N LEU A 181 -15.64 -27.71 -5.47
CA LEU A 181 -15.53 -26.27 -5.64
C LEU A 181 -15.76 -25.89 -7.11
N SER A 182 -15.14 -26.61 -8.05
CA SER A 182 -15.39 -26.40 -9.48
C SER A 182 -16.84 -26.71 -9.85
N ARG A 183 -17.46 -27.75 -9.28
CA ARG A 183 -18.89 -28.07 -9.50
C ARG A 183 -19.83 -26.97 -9.02
N ILE A 184 -19.60 -26.39 -7.84
CA ILE A 184 -20.40 -25.26 -7.33
C ILE A 184 -20.22 -24.04 -8.23
N VAL A 185 -18.98 -23.68 -8.55
CA VAL A 185 -18.71 -22.49 -9.38
C VAL A 185 -19.36 -22.60 -10.75
N VAL A 186 -19.28 -23.77 -11.38
CA VAL A 186 -19.95 -24.04 -12.66
C VAL A 186 -21.47 -24.00 -12.51
N SER A 187 -22.03 -24.55 -11.44
CA SER A 187 -23.47 -24.56 -11.17
C SER A 187 -24.03 -23.14 -10.91
N VAL A 188 -23.33 -22.33 -10.10
CA VAL A 188 -23.70 -20.94 -9.82
C VAL A 188 -23.57 -20.08 -11.08
N GLY A 189 -22.56 -20.31 -11.91
CA GLY A 189 -22.41 -19.65 -13.21
C GLY A 189 -23.52 -19.96 -14.21
N ARG A 190 -24.25 -21.07 -14.04
CA ARG A 190 -25.43 -21.43 -14.85
C ARG A 190 -26.71 -20.74 -14.38
N LEU A 191 -26.78 -20.33 -13.11
CA LEU A 191 -28.00 -19.84 -12.47
C LEU A 191 -28.39 -18.40 -12.88
N HIS A 192 -27.42 -17.56 -13.26
CA HIS A 192 -27.68 -16.15 -13.58
C HIS A 192 -27.07 -15.73 -14.93
N ARG A 193 -27.91 -15.29 -15.89
CA ARG A 193 -27.53 -15.00 -17.29
C ARG A 193 -26.39 -13.97 -17.44
N SER A 194 -26.22 -13.06 -16.46
CA SER A 194 -25.13 -12.08 -16.44
C SER A 194 -23.84 -12.54 -15.72
N TRP A 195 -23.85 -13.73 -15.11
CA TRP A 195 -22.73 -14.38 -14.42
C TRP A 195 -22.29 -15.67 -15.14
N ARG A 196 -22.47 -15.75 -16.46
CA ARG A 196 -21.84 -16.79 -17.27
C ARG A 196 -20.32 -16.61 -17.23
N TRP A 197 -19.68 -17.26 -16.27
CA TRP A 197 -18.23 -17.24 -16.15
C TRP A 197 -17.63 -18.03 -17.33
N PRO A 198 -16.51 -17.59 -17.92
CA PRO A 198 -15.88 -18.33 -19.01
C PRO A 198 -15.55 -19.75 -18.55
N ALA A 199 -15.83 -20.77 -19.37
CA ALA A 199 -15.55 -22.18 -19.05
C ALA A 199 -14.09 -22.42 -18.59
N ALA A 200 -13.15 -21.61 -19.12
CA ALA A 200 -11.74 -21.57 -18.72
C ALA A 200 -11.48 -21.29 -17.23
N TRP A 201 -12.43 -20.71 -16.49
CA TRP A 201 -12.31 -20.55 -15.03
C TRP A 201 -12.58 -21.86 -14.29
N GLY A 202 -13.51 -22.68 -14.78
CA GLY A 202 -13.77 -24.00 -14.23
C GLY A 202 -12.53 -24.90 -14.35
N GLU A 203 -11.86 -24.88 -15.50
CA GLU A 203 -10.60 -25.62 -15.71
C GLU A 203 -9.47 -25.14 -14.80
N LYS A 204 -9.31 -23.82 -14.61
CA LYS A 204 -8.30 -23.28 -13.68
C LYS A 204 -8.56 -23.64 -12.22
N ILE A 205 -9.82 -23.58 -11.78
CA ILE A 205 -10.21 -23.97 -10.42
C ILE A 205 -10.02 -25.47 -10.25
N ARG A 206 -10.33 -26.27 -11.26
CA ARG A 206 -10.11 -27.71 -11.24
C ARG A 206 -8.63 -28.06 -11.13
N GLY A 207 -7.76 -27.40 -11.91
CA GLY A 207 -6.31 -27.54 -11.78
C GLY A 207 -5.80 -27.15 -10.39
N MET A 208 -6.37 -26.11 -9.78
CA MET A 208 -6.09 -25.75 -8.38
C MET A 208 -6.55 -26.85 -7.41
N GLU A 209 -7.74 -27.44 -7.59
CA GLU A 209 -8.23 -28.55 -6.77
C GLU A 209 -7.36 -29.82 -6.91
N ASP A 210 -6.87 -30.12 -8.12
CA ASP A 210 -5.93 -31.23 -8.38
C ASP A 210 -4.60 -31.00 -7.65
N GLU A 211 -4.09 -29.78 -7.70
CA GLU A 211 -2.88 -29.37 -6.97
C GLU A 211 -3.09 -29.47 -5.45
N MET A 212 -4.25 -29.06 -4.94
CA MET A 212 -4.59 -29.22 -3.52
C MET A 212 -4.72 -30.69 -3.11
N TYR A 213 -5.31 -31.54 -3.96
CA TYR A 213 -5.36 -32.98 -3.74
C TYR A 213 -3.93 -33.57 -3.61
N ALA A 214 -2.99 -33.12 -4.44
CA ALA A 214 -1.60 -33.53 -4.36
C ALA A 214 -0.95 -33.13 -3.01
N ALA A 215 -1.34 -32.01 -2.40
CA ALA A 215 -0.85 -31.62 -1.08
C ALA A 215 -1.19 -32.65 0.02
N PHE A 216 -2.39 -33.21 -0.02
CA PHE A 216 -2.89 -34.16 0.99
C PHE A 216 -2.60 -35.63 0.66
N THR A 217 -2.06 -35.92 -0.52
CA THR A 217 -1.74 -37.29 -0.94
C THR A 217 -0.26 -37.48 -1.22
N ARG A 218 0.30 -36.73 -2.18
CA ARG A 218 1.70 -36.85 -2.63
C ARG A 218 2.69 -36.11 -1.73
N HIS A 219 2.27 -34.98 -1.15
CA HIS A 219 3.13 -34.12 -0.33
C HIS A 219 2.77 -34.14 1.16
N LEU A 220 2.08 -35.19 1.62
CA LEU A 220 1.55 -35.29 2.98
C LEU A 220 2.59 -34.99 4.09
N PRO A 221 3.84 -35.47 4.04
CA PRO A 221 4.83 -35.17 5.09
C PRO A 221 5.14 -33.67 5.20
N LEU A 222 5.32 -32.98 4.07
CA LEU A 222 5.60 -31.55 4.05
C LEU A 222 4.35 -30.74 4.45
N THR A 223 3.17 -31.16 4.00
CA THR A 223 1.89 -30.55 4.43
C THR A 223 1.68 -30.71 5.94
N ALA A 224 2.07 -31.84 6.53
CA ALA A 224 2.01 -32.07 7.97
C ALA A 224 2.99 -31.15 8.73
N ILE A 225 4.22 -30.96 8.23
CA ILE A 225 5.18 -29.99 8.80
C ILE A 225 4.61 -28.57 8.74
N ALA A 226 4.04 -28.17 7.59
CA ALA A 226 3.39 -26.87 7.45
C ALA A 226 2.24 -26.71 8.46
N PHE A 227 1.45 -27.75 8.69
CA PHE A 227 0.39 -27.74 9.69
C PHE A 227 0.93 -27.57 11.13
N VAL A 228 2.03 -28.25 11.49
CA VAL A 228 2.67 -28.07 12.80
C VAL A 228 3.20 -26.64 12.98
N LEU A 229 3.82 -26.06 11.94
CA LEU A 229 4.25 -24.67 11.96
C LEU A 229 3.06 -23.72 12.13
N GLN A 230 1.93 -24.02 11.48
CA GLN A 230 0.70 -23.25 11.63
C GLN A 230 0.16 -23.33 13.07
N LEU A 231 0.19 -24.51 13.69
CA LEU A 231 -0.18 -24.69 15.10
C LEU A 231 0.74 -23.89 16.03
N ALA A 232 2.05 -23.90 15.78
CA ALA A 232 3.02 -23.12 16.56
C ALA A 232 2.77 -21.60 16.45
N SER A 233 2.42 -21.11 15.25
CA SER A 233 2.03 -19.72 15.04
C SER A 233 0.76 -19.33 15.81
N PHE A 234 -0.27 -20.19 15.76
CA PHE A 234 -1.51 -20.00 16.53
C PHE A 234 -1.26 -20.03 18.04
N PHE A 235 -0.40 -20.94 18.52
CA PHE A 235 -0.01 -21.00 19.92
C PHE A 235 0.65 -19.70 20.40
N CYS A 236 1.58 -19.14 19.62
CA CYS A 236 2.18 -17.84 19.94
C CYS A 236 1.12 -16.71 20.00
N THR A 237 0.13 -16.77 19.09
CA THR A 237 -1.00 -15.82 19.11
C THR A 237 -1.86 -16.00 20.37
N TYR A 238 -2.04 -17.25 20.82
CA TYR A 238 -2.76 -17.62 22.04
C TYR A 238 -2.08 -17.11 23.31
N LEU A 239 -0.74 -17.04 23.31
CA LEU A 239 0.05 -16.54 24.44
C LEU A 239 0.04 -15.01 24.60
N ARG A 240 -0.41 -14.24 23.60
CA ARG A 240 -0.42 -12.76 23.65
C ARG A 240 -1.05 -12.17 24.93
N PRO A 241 -2.30 -12.51 25.31
CA PRO A 241 -2.88 -12.00 26.54
C PRO A 241 -2.09 -12.45 27.77
N GLN A 242 -1.62 -13.71 27.81
CA GLN A 242 -0.79 -14.21 28.91
C GLN A 242 0.49 -13.39 29.09
N LEU A 243 1.19 -13.07 28.00
CA LEU A 243 2.40 -12.25 28.07
C LEU A 243 2.09 -10.84 28.57
N PHE A 244 1.10 -10.17 27.98
CA PHE A 244 0.77 -8.80 28.36
C PHE A 244 0.40 -8.70 29.84
N PHE A 245 -0.57 -9.49 30.30
CA PHE A 245 -1.09 -9.38 31.67
C PHE A 245 -0.16 -9.97 32.73
N TYR A 246 0.76 -10.86 32.36
CA TYR A 246 1.84 -11.27 33.25
C TYR A 246 2.76 -10.10 33.57
N PHE A 247 3.17 -9.32 32.56
CA PHE A 247 4.08 -8.19 32.76
C PHE A 247 3.38 -6.95 33.34
N THR A 248 2.10 -6.72 33.08
CA THR A 248 1.39 -5.56 33.62
C THR A 248 0.78 -5.79 35.00
N GLU A 249 0.18 -6.96 35.24
CA GLU A 249 -0.60 -7.26 36.45
C GLU A 249 -0.07 -8.46 37.25
N GLY A 250 1.00 -9.13 36.79
CA GLY A 250 1.47 -10.37 37.41
C GLY A 250 0.53 -11.56 37.24
N ARG A 251 -0.44 -11.45 36.31
CA ARG A 251 -1.54 -12.40 36.20
C ARG A 251 -1.20 -13.59 35.30
N LEU A 252 -1.42 -14.78 35.83
CA LEU A 252 -1.41 -16.03 35.06
C LEU A 252 -2.85 -16.45 34.77
N PHE A 253 -3.20 -16.52 33.50
CA PHE A 253 -4.48 -17.05 33.06
C PHE A 253 -4.49 -18.56 33.13
N SER A 254 -5.62 -19.12 33.54
CA SER A 254 -5.85 -20.55 33.36
C SER A 254 -6.03 -20.88 31.87
N VAL A 255 -5.88 -22.16 31.54
CA VAL A 255 -6.16 -22.65 30.18
C VAL A 255 -7.61 -22.35 29.78
N ALA A 256 -8.54 -22.37 30.74
CA ALA A 256 -9.95 -22.06 30.53
C ALA A 256 -10.18 -20.57 30.19
N ASP A 257 -9.49 -19.65 30.87
CA ASP A 257 -9.63 -18.21 30.59
C ASP A 257 -9.14 -17.86 29.18
N LEU A 258 -7.98 -18.39 28.80
CA LEU A 258 -7.41 -18.21 27.46
C LEU A 258 -8.32 -18.84 26.38
N ALA A 259 -8.95 -19.96 26.70
CA ALA A 259 -9.87 -20.66 25.80
C ALA A 259 -11.14 -19.83 25.54
N VAL A 260 -11.74 -19.27 26.60
CA VAL A 260 -12.89 -18.36 26.49
C VAL A 260 -12.51 -17.15 25.65
N TYR A 261 -11.36 -16.52 25.97
CA TYR A 261 -10.87 -15.38 25.20
C TYR A 261 -10.71 -15.72 23.72
N PHE A 262 -10.03 -16.81 23.39
CA PHE A 262 -9.75 -17.20 22.02
C PHE A 262 -11.02 -17.54 21.24
N ASN A 263 -11.95 -18.31 21.81
CA ASN A 263 -13.19 -18.71 21.15
C ASN A 263 -14.05 -17.49 20.81
N LEU A 264 -14.25 -16.61 21.77
CA LEU A 264 -15.04 -15.40 21.55
C LEU A 264 -14.32 -14.42 20.63
N ASN A 265 -12.98 -14.31 20.70
CA ASN A 265 -12.21 -13.47 19.80
C ASN A 265 -12.19 -14.03 18.36
N ALA A 266 -12.22 -15.34 18.17
CA ALA A 266 -12.36 -15.98 16.87
C ALA A 266 -13.71 -15.65 16.22
N ILE A 267 -14.78 -15.66 17.01
CA ILE A 267 -16.13 -15.26 16.55
C ILE A 267 -16.16 -13.76 16.24
N LEU A 268 -15.63 -12.93 17.15
CA LEU A 268 -15.52 -11.48 16.99
C LEU A 268 -14.79 -11.13 15.69
N THR A 269 -13.62 -11.73 15.49
CA THR A 269 -12.85 -11.51 14.27
C THR A 269 -13.64 -12.01 13.06
N THR A 270 -14.17 -13.23 13.06
CA THR A 270 -14.86 -13.80 11.88
C THR A 270 -16.14 -13.07 11.48
N LEU A 271 -16.96 -12.60 12.43
CA LEU A 271 -18.31 -12.07 12.16
C LEU A 271 -18.39 -10.54 12.13
N LEU A 272 -17.49 -9.81 12.80
CA LEU A 272 -17.64 -8.36 13.03
C LEU A 272 -16.66 -7.49 12.21
N TRP A 273 -16.40 -7.87 10.95
CA TRP A 273 -15.64 -7.11 9.94
C TRP A 273 -16.39 -5.88 9.39
N LEU A 274 -17.13 -5.15 10.22
CA LEU A 274 -17.96 -4.03 9.76
C LEU A 274 -17.12 -2.78 9.43
N THR A 275 -15.92 -2.66 10.01
CA THR A 275 -15.03 -1.50 9.85
C THR A 275 -13.66 -1.90 9.30
N PRO A 276 -12.98 -1.02 8.52
CA PRO A 276 -11.64 -1.29 8.03
C PRO A 276 -10.65 -1.56 9.17
N ALA A 277 -9.88 -2.64 9.04
CA ALA A 277 -9.03 -3.19 10.09
C ALA A 277 -9.77 -3.50 11.42
N GLY A 278 -11.10 -3.61 11.43
CA GLY A 278 -11.90 -3.88 12.63
C GLY A 278 -11.85 -2.77 13.69
N MET A 279 -11.48 -1.54 13.31
CA MET A 279 -11.34 -0.42 14.25
C MET A 279 -12.67 -0.13 14.98
N GLY A 280 -12.60 -0.05 16.31
CA GLY A 280 -13.73 0.20 17.20
C GLY A 280 -14.48 -1.07 17.61
N THR A 281 -14.80 -1.96 16.66
CA THR A 281 -15.52 -3.21 16.95
C THR A 281 -14.63 -4.26 17.59
N ALA A 282 -13.39 -4.40 17.11
CA ALA A 282 -12.44 -5.36 17.67
C ALA A 282 -11.98 -4.97 19.08
N GLU A 283 -11.72 -3.68 19.31
CA GLU A 283 -11.30 -3.16 20.62
C GLU A 283 -12.44 -3.28 21.64
N GLY A 284 -13.66 -2.86 21.29
CA GLY A 284 -14.83 -3.01 22.17
C GLY A 284 -15.16 -4.48 22.46
N GLY A 285 -15.09 -5.34 21.45
CA GLY A 285 -15.31 -6.77 21.61
C GLY A 285 -14.29 -7.42 22.55
N ARG A 286 -13.00 -7.09 22.42
CA ARG A 286 -11.95 -7.61 23.32
C ARG A 286 -12.11 -7.11 24.74
N VAL A 287 -12.52 -5.85 24.95
CA VAL A 287 -12.84 -5.32 26.28
C VAL A 287 -13.96 -6.12 26.92
N GLY A 288 -15.04 -6.41 26.18
CA GLY A 288 -16.14 -7.24 26.68
C GLY A 288 -15.69 -8.66 27.02
N ILE A 289 -14.95 -9.31 26.12
CA ILE A 289 -14.47 -10.69 26.30
C ILE A 289 -13.52 -10.81 27.49
N LEU A 290 -12.53 -9.91 27.60
CA LEU A 290 -11.58 -9.92 28.71
C LEU A 290 -12.26 -9.57 30.05
N GLY A 291 -13.33 -8.77 30.02
CA GLY A 291 -14.18 -8.54 31.20
C GLY A 291 -14.81 -9.82 31.76
N LEU A 292 -15.18 -10.79 30.90
CA LEU A 292 -15.74 -12.08 31.34
C LEU A 292 -14.75 -12.92 32.14
N VAL A 293 -13.45 -12.77 31.85
CA VAL A 293 -12.37 -13.41 32.61
C VAL A 293 -11.83 -12.49 33.70
N GLY A 294 -12.56 -11.43 34.08
CA GLY A 294 -12.23 -10.58 35.22
C GLY A 294 -11.07 -9.62 35.00
N ILE A 295 -10.82 -9.20 33.75
CA ILE A 295 -9.84 -8.15 33.43
C ILE A 295 -10.54 -6.80 33.40
N SER A 296 -9.85 -5.77 33.92
CA SER A 296 -10.37 -4.40 33.92
C SER A 296 -10.55 -3.85 32.49
N PRO A 297 -11.55 -2.99 32.22
CA PRO A 297 -11.70 -2.36 30.91
C PRO A 297 -10.44 -1.59 30.45
N GLN A 298 -9.72 -1.00 31.41
CA GLN A 298 -8.48 -0.27 31.15
C GLN A 298 -7.35 -1.21 30.70
N GLY A 299 -7.16 -2.33 31.41
CA GLY A 299 -6.16 -3.33 31.04
C GLY A 299 -6.48 -4.00 29.70
N ALA A 300 -7.75 -4.32 29.46
CA ALA A 300 -8.20 -4.90 28.20
C ALA A 300 -8.01 -3.95 27.00
N MET A 301 -8.31 -2.66 27.17
CA MET A 301 -8.05 -1.64 26.15
C MET A 301 -6.55 -1.48 25.91
N ALA A 302 -5.73 -1.40 26.97
CA ALA A 302 -4.28 -1.30 26.85
C ALA A 302 -3.66 -2.48 26.10
N PHE A 303 -4.11 -3.71 26.40
CA PHE A 303 -3.72 -4.90 25.66
C PHE A 303 -4.09 -4.79 24.17
N SER A 304 -5.34 -4.41 23.87
CA SER A 304 -5.81 -4.31 22.48
C SER A 304 -5.03 -3.25 21.69
N LEU A 305 -4.74 -2.10 22.30
CA LEU A 305 -3.91 -1.05 21.68
C LEU A 305 -2.47 -1.51 21.46
N THR A 306 -1.91 -2.26 22.40
CA THR A 306 -0.54 -2.78 22.28
C THR A 306 -0.44 -3.76 21.12
N VAL A 307 -1.36 -4.74 21.04
CA VAL A 307 -1.43 -5.68 19.91
C VAL A 307 -1.59 -4.93 18.59
N ARG A 308 -2.45 -3.90 18.56
CA ARG A 308 -2.67 -3.05 17.38
C ARG A 308 -1.37 -2.38 16.92
N PHE A 309 -0.64 -1.80 17.86
CA PHE A 309 0.62 -1.13 17.57
C PHE A 309 1.64 -2.10 16.96
N LEU A 310 1.75 -3.31 17.51
CA LEU A 310 2.64 -4.36 16.98
C LEU A 310 2.24 -4.80 15.56
N GLU A 311 0.94 -5.00 15.31
CA GLU A 311 0.44 -5.31 13.96
C GLU A 311 0.75 -4.18 12.97
N LEU A 312 0.65 -2.92 13.38
CA LEU A 312 0.99 -1.78 12.53
C LEU A 312 2.49 -1.73 12.18
N LEU A 313 3.38 -2.16 13.06
CA LEU A 313 4.81 -2.30 12.73
C LEU A 313 5.01 -3.30 11.59
N LEU A 314 4.28 -4.42 11.63
CA LEU A 314 4.31 -5.44 10.58
C LEU A 314 3.72 -4.91 9.26
N VAL A 315 2.61 -4.15 9.34
CA VAL A 315 2.03 -3.47 8.17
C VAL A 315 3.04 -2.51 7.54
N VAL A 316 3.73 -1.69 8.34
CA VAL A 316 4.76 -0.76 7.85
C VAL A 316 5.89 -1.51 7.17
N ALA A 317 6.39 -2.61 7.76
CA ALA A 317 7.41 -3.45 7.14
C ALA A 317 6.95 -4.00 5.77
N GLY A 318 5.70 -4.45 5.69
CA GLY A 318 5.10 -4.93 4.44
C GLY A 318 4.97 -3.84 3.39
N LEU A 319 4.50 -2.65 3.76
CA LEU A 319 4.41 -1.50 2.85
C LEU A 319 5.80 -1.06 2.36
N VAL A 320 6.82 -1.08 3.22
CA VAL A 320 8.21 -0.81 2.84
C VAL A 320 8.68 -1.83 1.82
N TYR A 321 8.44 -3.13 2.04
CA TYR A 321 8.78 -4.17 1.08
C TYR A 321 8.05 -3.96 -0.27
N LEU A 322 6.74 -3.72 -0.25
CA LEU A 322 5.93 -3.41 -1.43
C LEU A 322 6.45 -2.19 -2.21
N SER A 323 6.95 -1.17 -1.51
CA SER A 323 7.53 0.03 -2.13
C SER A 323 8.86 -0.26 -2.82
N ARG A 324 9.68 -1.18 -2.28
CA ARG A 324 10.95 -1.64 -2.87
C ARG A 324 10.70 -2.47 -4.13
N GLU A 325 9.74 -3.39 -4.06
CA GLU A 325 9.36 -4.26 -5.19
C GLU A 325 8.64 -3.54 -6.33
N GLY A 326 8.27 -2.28 -6.09
CA GLY A 326 7.55 -1.48 -7.06
C GLY A 326 6.08 -1.91 -7.21
N ILE A 327 5.41 -2.30 -6.12
CA ILE A 327 3.94 -2.47 -6.10
C ILE A 327 3.23 -1.11 -5.98
N VAL A 328 3.88 -0.11 -5.40
CA VAL A 328 3.55 1.34 -5.57
C VAL A 328 3.71 1.80 -7.04
N ARG A 329 4.00 0.85 -7.93
CA ARG A 329 4.52 0.98 -9.29
C ARG A 329 3.82 -0.06 -10.21
N LEU A 330 2.55 -0.43 -9.95
CA LEU A 330 1.83 -1.53 -10.63
C LEU A 330 0.95 -1.13 -11.83
N GLY A 331 1.43 -1.46 -13.03
CA GLY A 331 0.62 -1.63 -14.24
C GLY A 331 1.16 -2.66 -15.25
N ARG A 332 2.17 -3.46 -14.91
CA ARG A 332 2.74 -4.49 -15.80
C ARG A 332 1.94 -5.80 -15.66
N VAL A 333 0.68 -5.79 -16.09
CA VAL A 333 -0.04 -7.02 -16.48
C VAL A 333 -0.35 -6.87 -17.96
N ARG A 334 0.61 -7.27 -18.80
CA ARG A 334 0.40 -7.37 -20.24
C ARG A 334 0.04 -8.82 -20.57
N ASN A 335 -1.07 -8.96 -21.30
CA ASN A 335 -1.67 -10.18 -21.85
C ASN A 335 -2.63 -10.99 -20.98
N ALA A 336 -3.75 -10.34 -20.63
CA ALA A 336 -5.06 -11.00 -20.61
C ALA A 336 -6.08 -10.09 -21.32
N ARG A 337 -5.81 -9.76 -22.59
CA ARG A 337 -6.76 -9.08 -23.47
C ARG A 337 -7.19 -10.04 -24.56
N ARG A 338 -8.13 -10.92 -24.22
CA ARG A 338 -9.20 -11.39 -25.13
C ARG A 338 -10.26 -12.10 -24.29
N SER A 339 -11.45 -11.49 -24.27
CA SER A 339 -12.63 -11.83 -23.48
C SER A 339 -12.49 -11.65 -21.97
N VAL A 340 -13.14 -10.62 -21.41
CA VAL A 340 -13.90 -10.60 -20.15
C VAL A 340 -14.42 -9.17 -19.99
N GLY A 341 -15.75 -9.03 -19.85
CA GLY A 341 -16.49 -7.78 -19.92
C GLY A 341 -16.11 -6.72 -18.89
N GLY A 342 -16.44 -5.46 -19.23
CA GLY A 342 -16.01 -4.21 -18.58
C GLY A 342 -16.31 -4.00 -17.08
N ARG A 343 -16.87 -4.97 -16.36
CA ARG A 343 -17.13 -4.86 -14.91
C ARG A 343 -15.90 -5.20 -14.05
N LEU A 344 -15.12 -6.23 -14.40
CA LEU A 344 -13.88 -6.62 -13.67
C LEU A 344 -12.75 -5.59 -13.82
N GLY A 345 -12.63 -4.96 -14.98
CA GLY A 345 -11.70 -3.84 -15.20
C GLY A 345 -12.02 -2.60 -14.35
N THR A 346 -13.22 -2.48 -13.81
CA THR A 346 -13.64 -1.34 -12.96
C THR A 346 -13.27 -1.57 -11.49
N ALA A 347 -13.38 -2.80 -11.00
CA ALA A 347 -12.91 -3.18 -9.67
C ALA A 347 -11.37 -3.10 -9.56
N ALA A 348 -10.64 -3.61 -10.55
CA ALA A 348 -9.18 -3.48 -10.60
C ALA A 348 -8.71 -2.02 -10.68
N ARG A 349 -9.43 -1.16 -11.43
CA ARG A 349 -9.18 0.30 -11.45
C ARG A 349 -9.45 0.96 -10.11
N THR A 350 -10.48 0.52 -9.39
CA THR A 350 -10.84 1.05 -8.07
C THR A 350 -9.79 0.66 -7.04
N VAL A 351 -9.40 -0.62 -6.97
CA VAL A 351 -8.34 -1.13 -6.09
C VAL A 351 -6.99 -0.46 -6.39
N ARG A 352 -6.64 -0.27 -7.68
CA ARG A 352 -5.45 0.50 -8.07
C ARG A 352 -5.54 1.95 -7.57
N GLY A 353 -6.68 2.61 -7.75
CA GLY A 353 -6.91 3.95 -7.22
C GLY A 353 -6.76 4.04 -5.71
N TRP A 354 -7.18 3.01 -4.97
CA TRP A 354 -6.98 2.92 -3.51
C TRP A 354 -5.53 2.69 -3.12
N LEU A 355 -4.79 1.84 -3.84
CA LEU A 355 -3.36 1.65 -3.62
C LEU A 355 -2.58 2.95 -3.90
N GLU A 356 -2.92 3.67 -4.98
CA GLU A 356 -2.31 4.96 -5.33
C GLU A 356 -2.71 6.08 -4.36
N LEU A 357 -3.93 6.08 -3.83
CA LEU A 357 -4.35 6.92 -2.69
C LEU A 357 -3.60 6.56 -1.40
N GLY A 358 -3.36 5.27 -1.17
CA GLY A 358 -2.55 4.77 -0.06
C GLY A 358 -1.12 5.29 -0.13
N VAL A 359 -0.54 5.38 -1.33
CA VAL A 359 0.77 6.01 -1.55
C VAL A 359 0.76 7.48 -1.19
N LEU A 360 -0.29 8.23 -1.56
CA LEU A 360 -0.46 9.63 -1.14
C LEU A 360 -0.57 9.76 0.38
N TYR A 361 -1.34 8.88 1.03
CA TYR A 361 -1.49 8.87 2.49
C TYR A 361 -0.16 8.58 3.19
N VAL A 362 0.59 7.58 2.70
CA VAL A 362 1.94 7.25 3.20
C VAL A 362 2.86 8.47 3.12
N TRP A 363 2.88 9.19 1.99
CA TRP A 363 3.71 10.38 1.88
C TRP A 363 3.21 11.56 2.70
N ALA A 364 1.91 11.66 2.97
CA ALA A 364 1.32 12.69 3.84
C ALA A 364 1.72 12.51 5.31
N VAL A 365 1.77 11.26 5.80
CA VAL A 365 2.05 10.95 7.20
C VAL A 365 3.55 10.88 7.53
N ILE A 366 4.41 10.60 6.55
CA ILE A 366 5.87 10.59 6.78
C ILE A 366 6.36 12.04 6.95
N PRO A 367 6.93 12.41 8.12
CA PRO A 367 7.44 13.76 8.33
C PRO A 367 8.56 14.10 7.34
N ALA A 368 8.67 15.37 6.95
CA ALA A 368 9.57 15.81 5.87
C ALA A 368 11.04 15.36 6.06
N ARG A 369 11.56 15.39 7.31
CA ARG A 369 12.90 14.91 7.65
C ARG A 369 13.12 13.44 7.26
N TRP A 370 12.14 12.57 7.51
CA TRP A 370 12.22 11.14 7.21
C TRP A 370 12.13 10.88 5.72
N ARG A 371 11.35 11.68 4.97
CA ARG A 371 11.35 11.62 3.50
C ARG A 371 12.74 11.93 2.96
N GLN A 372 13.38 12.99 3.44
CA GLN A 372 14.74 13.34 3.01
C GLN A 372 15.74 12.22 3.28
N HIS A 373 15.68 11.58 4.47
CA HIS A 373 16.52 10.42 4.77
C HIS A 373 16.25 9.22 3.84
N LEU A 374 14.98 8.90 3.57
CA LEU A 374 14.60 7.81 2.68
C LEU A 374 15.14 8.01 1.25
N PHE A 375 15.02 9.23 0.72
CA PHE A 375 15.56 9.56 -0.60
C PHE A 375 17.09 9.54 -0.61
N ARG A 376 17.76 10.12 0.39
CA ARG A 376 19.23 10.02 0.52
C ARG A 376 19.71 8.57 0.57
N TRP A 377 19.01 7.71 1.30
CA TRP A 377 19.30 6.28 1.33
C TRP A 377 19.13 5.63 -0.05
N ARG A 378 18.06 5.99 -0.78
CA ARG A 378 17.80 5.46 -2.12
C ARG A 378 18.86 5.85 -3.14
N TYR A 379 19.34 7.10 -3.12
CA TYR A 379 20.39 7.59 -4.02
C TYR A 379 21.79 7.06 -3.72
N ARG A 380 21.97 6.22 -2.67
CA ARG A 380 23.22 5.44 -2.52
C ARG A 380 23.48 4.59 -3.76
N SER A 381 22.44 4.03 -4.36
CA SER A 381 22.52 3.35 -5.64
C SER A 381 22.37 4.36 -6.80
N PRO A 382 23.24 4.32 -7.81
CA PRO A 382 23.05 5.04 -9.08
C PRO A 382 21.75 4.67 -9.77
N ASP A 383 21.16 5.66 -10.44
CA ASP A 383 19.93 5.56 -11.22
C ASP A 383 18.81 4.71 -10.57
N PRO A 384 18.31 5.10 -9.37
CA PRO A 384 17.39 4.27 -8.61
C PRO A 384 15.99 4.08 -9.23
N TRP A 385 15.71 4.76 -10.34
CA TRP A 385 14.49 4.57 -11.12
C TRP A 385 14.71 4.01 -12.53
N GLU A 386 15.95 3.66 -12.90
CA GLU A 386 16.33 3.15 -14.22
C GLU A 386 16.01 4.13 -15.36
N TYR A 387 16.18 5.43 -15.11
CA TYR A 387 15.95 6.51 -16.08
C TYR A 387 16.77 6.38 -17.35
N THR A 388 17.93 5.72 -17.29
CA THR A 388 18.85 5.55 -18.44
C THR A 388 18.47 4.36 -19.33
N THR A 389 18.09 3.22 -18.74
CA THR A 389 17.89 1.96 -19.46
C THR A 389 16.43 1.65 -19.77
N SER A 390 15.48 2.22 -19.01
CA SER A 390 14.07 1.88 -19.11
C SER A 390 13.41 2.43 -20.39
N THR A 391 12.90 1.52 -21.23
CA THR A 391 12.08 1.86 -22.41
C THR A 391 10.80 2.61 -22.03
N TYR A 392 10.30 2.42 -20.82
CA TYR A 392 9.15 3.14 -20.30
C TYR A 392 9.45 4.60 -19.97
N GLU A 393 10.63 4.89 -19.40
CA GLU A 393 11.05 6.28 -19.13
C GLU A 393 11.38 7.00 -20.45
N LYS A 394 12.04 6.32 -21.39
CA LYS A 394 12.27 6.85 -22.75
C LYS A 394 10.97 7.26 -23.44
N ARG A 395 9.95 6.38 -23.41
CA ARG A 395 8.63 6.70 -23.96
C ARG A 395 7.96 7.89 -23.27
N LYS A 396 8.17 8.06 -21.95
CA LYS A 396 7.70 9.26 -21.25
C LYS A 396 8.40 10.52 -21.72
N TYR A 397 9.71 10.47 -21.99
CA TYR A 397 10.46 11.62 -22.51
C TYR A 397 9.94 12.05 -23.88
N GLU A 398 9.72 11.10 -24.79
CA GLU A 398 9.11 11.35 -26.10
C GLU A 398 7.75 12.04 -25.97
N LEU A 399 6.86 11.51 -25.12
CA LEU A 399 5.54 12.10 -24.93
C LEU A 399 5.61 13.49 -24.25
N LYS A 400 6.56 13.70 -23.33
CA LYS A 400 6.80 15.01 -22.70
C LYS A 400 7.21 16.09 -23.72
N LEU A 401 7.93 15.72 -24.77
CA LEU A 401 8.30 16.61 -25.86
C LEU A 401 7.15 16.76 -26.87
N ALA A 402 6.46 15.67 -27.21
CA ALA A 402 5.40 15.66 -28.21
C ALA A 402 4.14 16.44 -27.81
N VAL A 403 3.95 16.76 -26.52
CA VAL A 403 2.84 17.61 -26.04
C VAL A 403 3.15 19.10 -26.12
N LEU A 404 4.40 19.48 -26.43
CA LEU A 404 4.78 20.89 -26.54
C LEU A 404 4.17 21.49 -27.81
N PRO A 405 3.59 22.70 -27.75
CA PRO A 405 3.01 23.35 -28.92
C PRO A 405 4.05 23.97 -29.85
N ARG A 406 5.30 24.12 -29.38
CA ARG A 406 6.43 24.64 -30.16
C ARG A 406 7.39 23.49 -30.44
N ALA A 407 7.75 23.30 -31.71
CA ALA A 407 8.72 22.30 -32.12
C ALA A 407 10.13 22.68 -31.66
N ALA A 408 10.94 21.69 -31.29
CA ALA A 408 12.34 21.89 -30.95
C ALA A 408 13.17 22.07 -32.22
N ASP A 409 14.09 23.04 -32.21
CA ASP A 409 15.07 23.30 -33.26
C ASP A 409 16.44 23.51 -32.59
N PRO A 410 17.46 22.68 -32.90
CA PRO A 410 18.80 22.83 -32.38
C PRO A 410 19.45 24.20 -32.68
N ALA A 411 19.09 24.84 -33.81
CA ALA A 411 19.64 26.15 -34.19
C ALA A 411 18.96 27.30 -33.44
N SER A 412 17.69 27.14 -33.07
CA SER A 412 16.91 28.17 -32.38
C SER A 412 15.91 27.55 -31.40
N PRO A 413 16.32 27.34 -30.13
CA PRO A 413 15.44 26.75 -29.13
C PRO A 413 14.12 27.51 -28.95
N PRO A 414 12.96 26.82 -28.93
CA PRO A 414 11.65 27.45 -28.83
C PRO A 414 11.33 28.06 -27.45
N TYR A 415 12.17 27.75 -26.45
CA TYR A 415 12.08 28.27 -25.09
C TYR A 415 13.42 28.87 -24.65
N ALA A 416 13.37 30.00 -23.95
CA ALA A 416 14.53 30.71 -23.42
C ALA A 416 15.04 30.08 -22.10
N ARG A 417 14.14 29.78 -21.15
CA ARG A 417 14.49 29.25 -19.82
C ARG A 417 13.51 28.15 -19.39
N VAL A 418 14.03 26.93 -19.35
CA VAL A 418 13.29 25.72 -18.98
C VAL A 418 13.62 25.33 -17.54
N LEU A 419 12.61 24.99 -16.74
CA LEU A 419 12.78 24.49 -15.37
C LEU A 419 12.24 23.06 -15.23
N GLU A 420 13.01 22.14 -14.65
CA GLU A 420 12.55 20.82 -14.22
C GLU A 420 12.54 20.73 -12.69
N LEU A 421 11.35 20.49 -12.11
CA LEU A 421 11.18 20.25 -10.68
C LEU A 421 11.34 18.75 -10.36
N GLY A 422 12.32 18.41 -9.53
CA GLY A 422 12.67 17.04 -9.19
C GLY A 422 13.48 16.35 -10.28
N CYS A 423 14.62 16.93 -10.65
CA CYS A 423 15.42 16.48 -11.79
C CYS A 423 16.20 15.17 -11.56
N ALA A 424 16.22 14.64 -10.32
CA ALA A 424 17.01 13.47 -9.95
C ALA A 424 18.48 13.58 -10.43
N GLU A 425 19.00 12.56 -11.12
CA GLU A 425 20.38 12.52 -11.66
C GLU A 425 20.50 13.19 -13.05
N GLY A 426 19.56 14.09 -13.41
CA GLY A 426 19.67 14.99 -14.57
C GLY A 426 19.42 14.36 -15.94
N VAL A 427 18.94 13.11 -16.03
CA VAL A 427 18.79 12.40 -17.32
C VAL A 427 17.87 13.15 -18.29
N PHE A 428 16.68 13.55 -17.84
CA PHE A 428 15.77 14.31 -18.69
C PHE A 428 16.21 15.76 -18.88
N THR A 429 16.81 16.37 -17.85
CA THR A 429 17.32 17.74 -17.90
C THR A 429 18.39 17.91 -18.98
N CYS A 430 19.37 16.99 -19.04
CA CYS A 430 20.38 16.99 -20.08
C CYS A 430 19.77 16.76 -21.47
N LEU A 431 18.81 15.82 -21.59
CA LEU A 431 18.12 15.55 -22.85
C LEU A 431 17.37 16.78 -23.40
N LEU A 432 16.78 17.63 -22.53
CA LEU A 432 16.15 18.88 -22.95
C LEU A 432 17.15 19.86 -23.58
N ALA A 433 18.37 19.94 -23.03
CA ALA A 433 19.42 20.78 -23.57
C ALA A 433 20.00 20.22 -24.88
N GLU A 434 20.26 18.91 -24.94
CA GLU A 434 20.74 18.21 -26.15
C GLU A 434 19.75 18.34 -27.32
N ALA A 435 18.46 18.23 -27.03
CA ALA A 435 17.40 18.35 -28.04
C ALA A 435 17.10 19.81 -28.45
N GLY A 436 17.83 20.80 -27.92
CA GLY A 436 17.63 22.21 -28.25
C GLY A 436 16.27 22.74 -27.81
N VAL A 437 15.67 22.21 -26.74
CA VAL A 437 14.35 22.66 -26.27
C VAL A 437 14.44 24.04 -25.61
N GLY A 438 15.52 24.26 -24.84
CA GLY A 438 15.75 25.47 -24.07
C GLY A 438 17.13 26.07 -24.32
N ARG A 439 17.24 27.40 -24.40
CA ARG A 439 18.54 28.08 -24.42
C ARG A 439 19.29 27.93 -23.09
N GLU A 440 18.56 27.96 -21.98
CA GLU A 440 19.05 27.63 -20.64
C GLU A 440 18.09 26.62 -19.99
N VAL A 441 18.63 25.53 -19.44
CA VAL A 441 17.85 24.51 -18.73
C VAL A 441 18.27 24.46 -17.27
N VAL A 442 17.32 24.51 -16.35
CA VAL A 442 17.54 24.50 -14.91
C VAL A 442 16.88 23.25 -14.31
N GLY A 443 17.65 22.42 -13.62
CA GLY A 443 17.16 21.27 -12.85
C GLY A 443 17.28 21.51 -11.36
N VAL A 444 16.23 21.18 -10.59
CA VAL A 444 16.27 21.26 -9.12
C VAL A 444 15.87 19.94 -8.47
N ASP A 445 16.58 19.55 -7.42
CA ASP A 445 16.26 18.40 -6.57
C ASP A 445 16.75 18.68 -5.14
N PHE A 446 16.12 18.12 -4.11
CA PHE A 446 16.53 18.37 -2.72
C PHE A 446 17.65 17.44 -2.26
N VAL A 447 18.02 16.43 -3.05
CA VAL A 447 19.06 15.45 -2.71
C VAL A 447 20.42 15.86 -3.30
N PRO A 448 21.42 16.22 -2.46
CA PRO A 448 22.74 16.65 -2.95
C PRO A 448 23.43 15.64 -3.87
N THR A 449 23.45 14.36 -3.47
CA THR A 449 24.12 13.30 -4.25
C THR A 449 23.51 13.09 -5.64
N ALA A 450 22.21 13.36 -5.81
CA ALA A 450 21.55 13.28 -7.11
C ALA A 450 22.02 14.44 -8.01
N ILE A 451 22.09 15.65 -7.44
CA ILE A 451 22.58 16.86 -8.13
C ILE A 451 24.05 16.76 -8.52
N ASP A 452 24.91 16.21 -7.67
CA ASP A 452 26.33 16.02 -8.00
C ASP A 452 26.49 15.10 -9.22
N ARG A 453 25.74 13.99 -9.26
CA ARG A 453 25.71 13.10 -10.43
C ARG A 453 25.08 13.76 -11.66
N ALA A 454 24.06 14.60 -11.48
CA ALA A 454 23.45 15.35 -12.57
C ALA A 454 24.46 16.32 -13.22
N ARG A 455 25.26 17.02 -12.41
CA ARG A 455 26.33 17.92 -12.88
C ARG A 455 27.40 17.18 -13.68
N SER A 456 27.79 15.98 -13.24
CA SER A 456 28.76 15.16 -13.96
C SER A 456 28.24 14.61 -15.29
N ARG A 457 26.91 14.57 -15.51
CA ARG A 457 26.31 13.93 -16.69
C ARG A 457 26.46 14.75 -17.97
N CYS A 458 26.31 16.08 -17.90
CA CYS A 458 26.36 16.95 -19.08
C CYS A 458 27.15 18.25 -18.82
N PRO A 459 28.47 18.17 -18.57
CA PRO A 459 29.27 19.31 -18.16
C PRO A 459 29.44 20.40 -19.24
N SER A 460 29.28 20.03 -20.51
CA SER A 460 29.43 20.93 -21.67
C SER A 460 28.11 21.55 -22.15
N LEU A 461 26.97 21.17 -21.57
CA LEU A 461 25.66 21.71 -21.95
C LEU A 461 25.29 22.93 -21.10
N PRO A 462 24.45 23.85 -21.61
CA PRO A 462 23.99 25.03 -20.87
C PRO A 462 22.92 24.66 -19.81
N VAL A 463 23.29 23.80 -18.87
CA VAL A 463 22.42 23.27 -17.82
C VAL A 463 22.92 23.72 -16.44
N ARG A 464 21.99 24.23 -15.61
CA ARG A 464 22.28 24.56 -14.20
C ARG A 464 21.51 23.62 -13.26
N PHE A 465 22.22 23.06 -12.29
CA PHE A 465 21.62 22.19 -11.27
C PHE A 465 21.74 22.79 -9.87
N HIS A 466 20.62 22.87 -9.16
CA HIS A 466 20.55 23.39 -7.80
C HIS A 466 19.98 22.37 -6.81
N VAL A 467 20.61 22.29 -5.63
CA VAL A 467 20.04 21.59 -4.49
C VAL A 467 18.97 22.49 -3.86
N MET A 468 17.70 22.19 -4.06
CA MET A 468 16.58 23.00 -3.54
C MET A 468 15.40 22.12 -3.13
N ASP A 469 14.81 22.43 -1.99
CA ASP A 469 13.51 21.87 -1.60
C ASP A 469 12.39 22.74 -2.18
N VAL A 470 11.74 22.24 -3.23
CA VAL A 470 10.64 22.94 -3.93
C VAL A 470 9.47 23.30 -3.00
N THR A 471 9.36 22.69 -1.81
CA THR A 471 8.35 23.07 -0.82
C THR A 471 8.68 24.37 -0.08
N ARG A 472 9.94 24.80 -0.10
CA ARG A 472 10.44 26.00 0.59
C ARG A 472 10.81 27.09 -0.39
N GLU A 473 11.59 26.76 -1.41
CA GLU A 473 12.18 27.72 -2.33
C GLU A 473 12.04 27.27 -3.79
N LEU A 474 12.28 28.20 -4.72
CA LEU A 474 12.30 27.97 -6.16
C LEU A 474 13.32 28.93 -6.79
N PRO A 475 14.02 28.53 -7.86
CA PRO A 475 14.97 29.40 -8.55
C PRO A 475 14.28 30.63 -9.12
N ASP A 476 15.06 31.69 -9.36
CA ASP A 476 14.53 32.94 -9.89
C ASP A 476 14.12 32.81 -11.36
N GLY A 477 12.93 33.34 -11.66
CA GLY A 477 12.36 33.36 -13.01
C GLY A 477 12.75 34.62 -13.81
N PRO A 478 12.10 34.87 -14.96
CA PRO A 478 10.99 34.10 -15.52
C PRO A 478 11.44 32.80 -16.21
N PHE A 479 10.57 31.79 -16.22
CA PHE A 479 10.67 30.55 -16.98
C PHE A 479 9.53 30.50 -18.00
N ASP A 480 9.80 30.08 -19.23
CA ASP A 480 8.81 29.94 -20.29
C ASP A 480 8.41 28.48 -20.55
N LEU A 481 9.10 27.51 -19.94
CA LEU A 481 8.66 26.12 -19.86
C LEU A 481 9.00 25.53 -18.48
N VAL A 482 8.04 24.86 -17.84
CA VAL A 482 8.25 24.16 -16.57
C VAL A 482 7.76 22.72 -16.63
N TYR A 483 8.60 21.77 -16.22
CA TYR A 483 8.22 20.38 -16.01
C TYR A 483 7.96 20.09 -14.52
N CYS A 484 6.75 19.66 -14.22
CA CYS A 484 6.38 19.01 -12.95
C CYS A 484 6.21 17.52 -13.21
N SER A 485 7.32 16.80 -13.40
CA SER A 485 7.30 15.39 -13.78
C SER A 485 7.47 14.50 -12.55
N GLU A 486 6.46 13.69 -12.20
CA GLU A 486 6.57 12.69 -11.14
C GLU A 486 6.95 13.24 -9.75
N VAL A 487 6.71 14.54 -9.49
CA VAL A 487 7.15 15.23 -8.26
C VAL A 487 6.00 15.58 -7.32
N LEU A 488 4.83 15.95 -7.86
CA LEU A 488 3.77 16.60 -7.08
C LEU A 488 3.18 15.72 -5.97
N TYR A 489 3.15 14.40 -6.17
CA TYR A 489 2.61 13.47 -5.16
C TYR A 489 3.53 13.30 -3.94
N TYR A 490 4.82 13.60 -4.04
CA TYR A 490 5.75 13.55 -2.89
C TYR A 490 5.53 14.68 -1.88
N LEU A 491 4.82 15.75 -2.28
CA LEU A 491 4.51 16.85 -1.36
C LEU A 491 3.57 16.39 -0.23
N GLY A 492 2.76 15.35 -0.48
CA GLY A 492 1.89 14.71 0.52
C GLY A 492 0.72 15.59 0.99
N SER A 493 0.47 16.74 0.35
CA SER A 493 -0.63 17.64 0.73
C SER A 493 -1.06 18.53 -0.43
N LEU A 494 -2.38 18.60 -0.68
CA LEU A 494 -2.96 19.52 -1.66
C LEU A 494 -2.70 20.99 -1.31
N ARG A 495 -2.58 21.33 -0.02
CA ARG A 495 -2.22 22.68 0.43
C ARG A 495 -0.82 23.04 -0.05
N LYS A 496 0.17 22.18 0.19
CA LYS A 496 1.55 22.37 -0.27
C LYS A 496 1.66 22.46 -1.78
N ILE A 497 0.88 21.66 -2.51
CA ILE A 497 0.85 21.75 -3.99
C ILE A 497 0.31 23.12 -4.40
N ARG A 498 -0.78 23.60 -3.79
CA ARG A 498 -1.32 24.94 -4.08
C ARG A 498 -0.28 26.03 -3.80
N ASP A 499 0.40 25.97 -2.66
CA ASP A 499 1.45 26.94 -2.29
C ASP A 499 2.64 26.92 -3.27
N LEU A 500 2.99 25.74 -3.80
CA LEU A 500 3.98 25.60 -4.87
C LEU A 500 3.48 26.25 -6.17
N VAL A 501 2.23 25.99 -6.57
CA VAL A 501 1.64 26.55 -7.80
C VAL A 501 1.64 28.07 -7.78
N GLU A 502 1.23 28.68 -6.66
CA GLU A 502 1.25 30.14 -6.48
C GLU A 502 2.67 30.72 -6.63
N ARG A 503 3.67 30.07 -6.01
CA ARG A 503 5.08 30.50 -6.13
C ARG A 503 5.64 30.30 -7.54
N LEU A 504 5.20 29.25 -8.24
CA LEU A 504 5.64 28.92 -9.58
C LEU A 504 5.06 29.90 -10.61
N VAL A 505 3.76 30.18 -10.55
CA VAL A 505 3.06 31.11 -11.43
C VAL A 505 3.71 32.50 -11.45
N ARG A 506 4.17 33.00 -10.29
CA ARG A 506 4.89 34.29 -10.19
C ARG A 506 6.21 34.31 -10.97
N ARG A 507 6.81 33.15 -11.21
CA ARG A 507 8.07 32.93 -11.93
C ARG A 507 7.87 32.54 -13.40
N LEU A 508 6.64 32.54 -13.93
CA LEU A 508 6.39 32.22 -15.33
C LEU A 508 6.52 33.45 -16.24
N ALA A 509 7.06 33.28 -17.44
CA ALA A 509 6.92 34.26 -18.52
C ALA A 509 5.45 34.29 -19.01
N PRO A 510 4.97 35.40 -19.59
CA PRO A 510 3.70 35.39 -20.31
C PRO A 510 3.69 34.32 -21.41
N GLY A 511 2.62 33.53 -21.51
CA GLY A 511 2.54 32.42 -22.47
C GLY A 511 3.47 31.24 -22.17
N ALA A 512 3.95 31.12 -20.93
CA ALA A 512 4.77 29.98 -20.51
C ALA A 512 3.97 28.68 -20.51
N HIS A 513 4.64 27.57 -20.81
CA HIS A 513 4.03 26.24 -20.73
C HIS A 513 4.41 25.49 -19.45
N LEU A 514 3.47 24.71 -18.91
CA LEU A 514 3.71 23.79 -17.80
C LEU A 514 3.34 22.38 -18.24
N VAL A 515 4.28 21.45 -18.13
CA VAL A 515 4.05 20.04 -18.42
C VAL A 515 3.96 19.26 -17.12
N LEU A 516 2.81 18.65 -16.89
CA LEU A 516 2.52 17.83 -15.72
C LEU A 516 2.60 16.35 -16.09
N VAL A 517 3.35 15.57 -15.32
CA VAL A 517 3.41 14.10 -15.49
C VAL A 517 3.14 13.42 -14.17
N GLY A 518 2.24 12.42 -14.20
CA GLY A 518 1.96 11.62 -13.02
C GLY A 518 1.22 10.30 -13.34
N PRO A 519 1.17 9.37 -12.37
CA PRO A 519 0.41 8.12 -12.48
C PRO A 519 -1.07 8.35 -12.77
N TRP A 520 -1.64 7.55 -13.67
CA TRP A 520 -3.05 7.65 -14.07
C TRP A 520 -3.90 6.52 -13.45
N PRO A 521 -5.05 6.82 -12.82
CA PRO A 521 -5.76 8.11 -12.82
C PRO A 521 -5.45 9.05 -11.63
N ALA A 522 -4.64 8.62 -10.65
CA ALA A 522 -4.38 9.38 -9.42
C ALA A 522 -3.88 10.81 -9.65
N ALA A 523 -3.19 11.06 -10.76
CA ALA A 523 -2.73 12.38 -11.21
C ALA A 523 -3.82 13.44 -11.25
N ARG A 524 -5.09 13.08 -11.47
CA ARG A 524 -6.18 14.04 -11.40
C ARG A 524 -6.30 14.72 -10.03
N LEU A 525 -5.92 14.04 -8.94
CA LEU A 525 -5.97 14.60 -7.59
C LEU A 525 -4.88 15.65 -7.39
N PHE A 526 -3.63 15.31 -7.70
CA PHE A 526 -2.48 16.18 -7.42
C PHE A 526 -2.18 17.19 -8.53
N HIS A 527 -2.70 16.99 -9.75
CA HIS A 527 -2.71 18.03 -10.79
C HIS A 527 -3.85 19.02 -10.60
N ARG A 528 -4.87 18.71 -9.77
CA ARG A 528 -6.07 19.56 -9.60
C ARG A 528 -5.75 21.03 -9.32
N PRO A 529 -4.79 21.40 -8.44
CA PRO A 529 -4.49 22.81 -8.20
C PRO A 529 -4.00 23.56 -9.44
N LEU A 530 -3.30 22.90 -10.37
CA LEU A 530 -2.90 23.48 -11.65
C LEU A 530 -4.04 23.47 -12.67
N LEU A 531 -4.77 22.35 -12.76
CA LEU A 531 -5.87 22.17 -13.71
C LEU A 531 -7.08 23.07 -13.43
N SER A 532 -7.24 23.54 -12.19
CA SER A 532 -8.34 24.43 -11.77
C SER A 532 -7.89 25.87 -11.58
N HIS A 533 -6.62 26.19 -11.85
CA HIS A 533 -6.15 27.56 -11.74
C HIS A 533 -6.73 28.41 -12.89
N PRO A 534 -7.37 29.56 -12.62
CA PRO A 534 -8.14 30.30 -13.62
C PRO A 534 -7.31 30.81 -14.80
N ALA A 535 -6.03 31.08 -14.58
CA ALA A 535 -5.08 31.56 -15.59
C ALA A 535 -4.21 30.47 -16.24
N LEU A 536 -4.48 29.18 -15.96
CA LEU A 536 -3.81 28.06 -16.64
C LEU A 536 -4.82 27.35 -17.55
N ARG A 537 -4.55 27.36 -18.85
CA ARG A 537 -5.39 26.68 -19.86
C ARG A 537 -4.72 25.41 -20.34
N ARG A 538 -5.45 24.30 -20.37
CA ARG A 538 -4.93 23.05 -20.93
C ARG A 538 -4.86 23.10 -22.46
N THR A 539 -3.67 22.91 -23.02
CA THR A 539 -3.43 22.94 -24.46
C THR A 539 -3.30 21.54 -25.06
N ALA A 540 -2.73 20.59 -24.33
CA ALA A 540 -2.61 19.20 -24.77
C ALA A 540 -2.70 18.21 -23.60
N GLU A 541 -3.16 16.99 -23.89
CA GLU A 541 -3.15 15.89 -22.93
C GLU A 541 -2.99 14.56 -23.65
N ARG A 542 -2.08 13.72 -23.15
CA ARG A 542 -1.88 12.34 -23.61
C ARG A 542 -1.91 11.42 -22.41
N ILE A 543 -2.75 10.38 -22.48
CA ILE A 543 -2.86 9.35 -21.44
C ILE A 543 -2.33 8.05 -22.03
N GLU A 544 -1.23 7.56 -21.47
CA GLU A 544 -0.62 6.31 -21.89
C GLU A 544 -1.19 5.16 -21.04
N GLN A 545 -2.25 4.51 -21.52
CA GLN A 545 -2.91 3.41 -20.81
C GLN A 545 -2.28 2.03 -21.08
N GLY A 546 -1.55 1.89 -22.19
CA GLY A 546 -0.91 0.64 -22.60
C GLY A 546 0.38 0.34 -21.83
N ALA A 547 0.95 1.36 -21.18
CA ALA A 547 2.16 1.21 -20.40
C ALA A 547 1.96 0.42 -19.11
N HIS A 548 3.08 -0.13 -18.66
CA HIS A 548 3.14 -0.90 -17.43
C HIS A 548 2.94 -0.11 -16.14
N ARG A 549 2.73 1.19 -16.23
CA ARG A 549 2.24 2.07 -15.18
C ARG A 549 1.55 3.17 -15.96
N PRO A 550 0.23 3.16 -16.05
CA PRO A 550 -0.44 4.20 -16.80
C PRO A 550 -0.07 5.56 -16.24
N TYR A 551 0.15 6.52 -17.12
CA TYR A 551 0.48 7.89 -16.74
C TYR A 551 -0.23 8.87 -17.67
N VAL A 552 -0.32 10.11 -17.22
CA VAL A 552 -0.82 11.22 -18.02
C VAL A 552 0.29 12.24 -18.17
N VAL A 553 0.41 12.79 -19.37
CA VAL A 553 1.21 13.97 -19.68
C VAL A 553 0.23 15.07 -20.10
N THR A 554 0.18 16.16 -19.33
CA THR A 554 -0.70 17.30 -19.60
C THR A 554 0.13 18.55 -19.82
N CYS A 555 -0.08 19.26 -20.92
CA CYS A 555 0.50 20.58 -21.16
C CYS A 555 -0.53 21.67 -20.86
N LEU A 556 -0.12 22.65 -20.06
CA LEU A 556 -0.88 23.84 -19.72
C LEU A 556 -0.15 25.08 -20.24
N GLU A 557 -0.88 26.12 -20.56
CA GLU A 557 -0.38 27.43 -20.94
C GLU A 557 -0.80 28.47 -19.90
N TRP A 558 0.17 29.30 -19.51
CA TRP A 558 -0.03 30.43 -18.61
C TRP A 558 -0.55 31.64 -19.38
N ALA A 559 -1.84 31.91 -19.21
CA ALA A 559 -2.55 33.06 -19.76
C ALA A 559 -3.00 33.98 -18.61
N PRO A 560 -2.12 34.86 -18.10
CA PRO A 560 -2.48 35.76 -17.01
C PRO A 560 -3.62 36.70 -17.44
N PRO A 561 -4.58 37.03 -16.56
CA PRO A 561 -5.60 38.02 -16.87
C PRO A 561 -4.95 39.38 -17.19
N PRO A 562 -5.53 40.19 -18.10
CA PRO A 562 -4.90 41.42 -18.63
C PRO A 562 -4.41 42.39 -17.54
N GLU A 563 -5.15 42.51 -16.44
CA GLU A 563 -4.83 43.42 -15.35
C GLU A 563 -3.60 42.99 -14.51
N ALA A 564 -3.39 41.67 -14.38
CA ALA A 564 -2.21 41.14 -13.70
C ALA A 564 -0.93 41.38 -14.51
N GLU A 565 -1.02 41.32 -15.83
CA GLU A 565 0.08 41.63 -16.74
C GLU A 565 0.45 43.12 -16.69
N LYS A 566 -0.55 44.01 -16.64
CA LYS A 566 -0.35 45.46 -16.45
C LYS A 566 0.39 45.77 -15.14
N GLN A 567 -0.04 45.19 -14.01
CA GLN A 567 0.66 45.37 -12.72
C GLN A 567 2.07 44.78 -12.72
N ARG A 568 2.29 43.69 -13.44
CA ARG A 568 3.61 43.03 -13.53
C ARG A 568 4.60 43.81 -14.39
N ARG A 569 4.13 44.40 -15.51
CA ARG A 569 4.90 45.37 -16.31
C ARG A 569 5.29 46.59 -15.48
N LEU A 570 4.37 47.13 -14.69
CA LEU A 570 4.64 48.25 -13.76
C LEU A 570 5.69 47.89 -12.70
N ARG A 571 5.66 46.68 -12.14
CA ARG A 571 6.68 46.20 -11.17
C ARG A 571 8.05 45.97 -11.81
N ARG A 572 8.12 45.47 -13.05
CA ARG A 572 9.38 45.31 -13.80
C ARG A 572 9.99 46.66 -14.18
N ALA A 573 9.18 47.61 -14.65
CA ALA A 573 9.64 48.97 -14.94
C ALA A 573 10.22 49.66 -13.69
N ARG A 574 9.63 49.42 -12.51
CA ARG A 574 10.14 49.94 -11.22
C ARG A 574 11.41 49.25 -10.72
N SER A 575 11.70 48.01 -11.14
CA SER A 575 12.89 47.26 -10.70
C SER A 575 14.06 47.36 -11.69
N GLY A 576 13.82 47.67 -12.96
CA GLY A 576 14.85 47.92 -13.98
C GLY A 576 15.38 49.36 -14.04
N GLY A 577 14.83 50.29 -13.25
CA GLY A 577 15.18 51.72 -13.26
C GLY A 577 16.34 52.13 -12.35
N ARG A 578 17.14 51.19 -11.83
CA ARG A 578 18.39 51.50 -11.10
C ARG A 578 19.60 51.06 -11.94
N ASN A 579 19.79 51.68 -13.09
CA ASN A 579 21.12 51.87 -13.65
C ASN A 579 21.40 53.36 -13.61
N SER A 580 22.33 53.74 -12.74
CA SER A 580 22.84 55.09 -12.56
C SER A 580 23.45 55.62 -13.86
N PRO A 581 23.21 56.88 -14.26
CA PRO A 581 24.04 57.54 -15.25
C PRO A 581 25.35 58.02 -14.61
N GLU A 582 26.36 58.11 -15.47
CA GLU A 582 27.75 58.55 -15.27
C GLU A 582 27.97 59.73 -14.32
N THR A 583 29.12 59.72 -13.64
CA THR A 583 29.91 60.95 -13.43
C THR A 583 31.37 60.66 -13.77
N ALA A 584 31.81 61.27 -14.88
CA ALA A 584 33.20 61.48 -15.22
C ALA A 584 33.76 62.70 -14.43
N HIS A 585 35.08 62.70 -14.27
CA HIS A 585 35.97 63.77 -13.79
C HIS A 585 35.95 64.17 -12.31
N SER A 586 36.97 63.71 -11.59
CA SER A 586 38.11 64.54 -11.15
C SER A 586 39.32 63.66 -10.89
#